data_AF-A0AAQ1A3L1-F1
#
_entry.id   AF-A0AAQ1A3L1-F1
#
_cell.length_a   1.000
_cell.length_b   1.000
_cell.length_c   1.000
_cell.angle_alpha   90.00
_cell.angle_beta   90.00
_cell.angle_gamma   90.00
#
_symmetry.space_group_name_H-M   'P 1'
#
loop_
_entity.id
_entity.type
_entity.pdbx_description
1 polymer ?
#
loop_
_entity_poly.entity_id
_entity_poly.type
_entity_poly.pdbx_seq_one_letter_code
_entity_poly.pdbx_strand_id
1 'polypeptide(L)'
;MTKLHLRLISFSLTIFFCSLLYMIFTGSIMENFLSLIRMGDVISYNKNTCAIVGGIPTILIFSMFSVFALFSKEGRLKKLPTTIELWMTMIVVISFLIGIIANCLIPFLFLGLSYTSCPQKKLHDFYVTDIELCKTIVDKRGLW
;
A
#
# COMPACT_ATOMS: atom_id res chain seq x y z
N MET A 1 17.20 28.69 5.79
CA MET A 1 17.59 27.33 6.22
C MET A 1 19.04 27.09 5.86
N THR A 2 19.87 26.64 6.80
CA THR A 2 21.25 26.21 6.51
C THR A 2 21.25 24.86 5.75
N LYS A 3 22.31 24.56 5.00
CA LYS A 3 22.45 23.29 4.26
C LYS A 3 22.32 22.06 5.17
N LEU A 4 22.75 22.19 6.43
CA LEU A 4 22.63 21.15 7.46
C LEU A 4 21.17 20.81 7.78
N HIS A 5 20.31 21.83 7.96
CA HIS A 5 18.89 21.62 8.23
C HIS A 5 18.18 20.88 7.10
N LEU A 6 18.47 21.23 5.84
CA LEU A 6 17.87 20.57 4.66
C LEU A 6 18.24 19.08 4.58
N ARG A 7 19.48 18.73 4.92
CA ARG A 7 19.93 17.33 4.98
C ARG A 7 19.25 16.56 6.11
N LEU A 8 19.09 17.19 7.28
CA LEU A 8 18.43 16.57 8.42
C LEU A 8 16.94 16.29 8.14
N ILE A 9 16.25 17.22 7.45
CA ILE A 9 14.89 17.02 6.96
C ILE A 9 14.84 15.86 5.95
N SER A 10 15.75 15.84 4.97
CA SER A 10 15.79 14.79 3.94
C SER A 10 16.07 13.41 4.55
N PHE A 11 16.93 13.34 5.57
CA PHE A 11 17.21 12.13 6.32
C PHE A 11 15.97 11.63 7.07
N SER A 12 15.29 12.52 7.81
CA SER A 12 14.05 12.20 8.52
C SER A 12 12.96 11.69 7.57
N LEU A 13 12.76 12.37 6.44
CA LEU A 13 11.81 11.94 5.40
C LEU A 13 12.15 10.57 4.83
N THR A 14 13.43 10.28 4.62
CA THR A 14 13.88 8.97 4.12
C THR A 14 13.53 7.86 5.10
N ILE A 15 13.85 8.03 6.39
CA ILE A 15 13.49 7.05 7.43
C ILE A 15 11.97 6.85 7.47
N PHE A 16 11.20 7.94 7.43
CA PHE A 16 9.74 7.88 7.45
C PHE A 16 9.18 7.08 6.28
N PHE A 17 9.57 7.40 5.04
CA PHE A 17 9.06 6.67 3.86
C PHE A 17 9.54 5.21 3.80
N CYS A 18 10.79 4.93 4.18
CA CYS A 18 11.28 3.56 4.27
C CYS A 18 10.50 2.75 5.33
N SER A 19 10.17 3.37 6.47
CA SER A 19 9.37 2.71 7.53
C SER A 19 7.95 2.43 7.06
N LEU A 20 7.33 3.36 6.32
CA LEU A 20 6.03 3.14 5.70
C LEU A 20 6.05 1.98 4.70
N LEU A 21 7.06 1.95 3.81
CA LEU A 21 7.20 0.84 2.86
C LEU A 21 7.38 -0.48 3.60
N TYR A 22 8.23 -0.52 4.63
CA TYR A 22 8.42 -1.71 5.45
C TYR A 22 7.09 -2.20 6.04
N MET A 23 6.32 -1.32 6.70
CA MET A 23 5.00 -1.68 7.24
C MET A 23 4.02 -2.16 6.17
N ILE A 24 4.04 -1.59 4.96
CA ILE A 24 3.16 -2.04 3.87
C ILE A 24 3.56 -3.44 3.39
N PHE A 25 4.86 -3.69 3.20
CA PHE A 25 5.37 -4.95 2.65
C PHE A 25 5.34 -6.11 3.64
N THR A 26 5.59 -5.86 4.94
CA THR A 26 5.62 -6.90 5.98
C THR A 26 4.33 -6.97 6.80
N GLY A 27 3.46 -5.97 6.70
CA GLY A 27 2.23 -5.91 7.47
C GLY A 27 1.02 -6.53 6.77
N SER A 28 -0.14 -6.38 7.40
CA SER A 28 -1.41 -6.98 6.95
C SER A 28 -1.86 -6.54 5.55
N ILE A 29 -1.37 -5.40 5.05
CA ILE A 29 -1.76 -4.87 3.73
C ILE A 29 -1.28 -5.81 2.62
N MET A 30 0.00 -6.20 2.63
CA MET A 30 0.53 -7.11 1.61
C MET A 30 -0.06 -8.51 1.74
N GLU A 31 -0.26 -9.02 2.96
CA GLU A 31 -0.92 -10.30 3.18
C GLU A 31 -2.34 -10.33 2.60
N ASN A 32 -3.13 -9.29 2.86
CA ASN A 32 -4.47 -9.16 2.30
C ASN A 32 -4.45 -9.05 0.78
N PHE A 33 -3.50 -8.29 0.22
CA PHE A 33 -3.38 -8.14 -1.23
C PHE A 33 -3.00 -9.46 -1.91
N LEU A 34 -2.06 -10.22 -1.33
CA LEU A 34 -1.67 -11.53 -1.82
C LEU A 34 -2.80 -12.56 -1.68
N SER A 35 -3.55 -12.52 -0.57
CA SER A 35 -4.73 -13.36 -0.37
C SER A 35 -5.79 -13.09 -1.44
N LEU A 36 -6.04 -11.81 -1.75
CA LEU A 36 -6.95 -11.40 -2.81
C LEU A 36 -6.51 -11.91 -4.20
N ILE A 37 -5.22 -11.82 -4.54
CA ILE A 37 -4.71 -12.31 -5.83
C ILE A 37 -4.83 -13.84 -5.93
N ARG A 38 -4.59 -14.56 -4.83
CA ARG A 38 -4.60 -16.03 -4.81
C ARG A 38 -6.00 -16.62 -4.97
N MET A 39 -7.06 -15.87 -4.66
CA MET A 39 -8.46 -16.32 -4.79
C MET A 39 -8.68 -17.73 -4.23
N GLY A 40 -8.21 -17.98 -3.01
CA GLY A 40 -8.44 -19.25 -2.31
C GLY A 40 -9.79 -19.30 -1.60
N ASP A 41 -10.10 -20.43 -0.99
CA ASP A 41 -11.37 -20.64 -0.25
C ASP A 41 -11.57 -19.65 0.92
N VAL A 42 -10.49 -19.06 1.41
CA VAL A 42 -10.48 -17.98 2.39
C VAL A 42 -9.68 -16.80 1.86
N ILE A 43 -10.33 -15.65 1.74
CA ILE A 43 -9.74 -14.38 1.31
C ILE A 43 -9.73 -13.41 2.49
N SER A 44 -8.55 -12.98 2.91
CA SER A 44 -8.41 -11.87 3.85
C SER A 44 -8.34 -10.55 3.08
N TYR A 45 -9.34 -9.69 3.26
CA TYR A 45 -9.42 -8.42 2.57
C TYR A 45 -9.97 -7.33 3.48
N ASN A 46 -9.16 -6.30 3.69
CA ASN A 46 -9.61 -5.06 4.30
C ASN A 46 -9.99 -4.05 3.20
N LYS A 47 -11.07 -3.28 3.44
CA LYS A 47 -11.60 -2.25 2.54
C LYS A 47 -10.63 -1.15 2.12
N ASN A 48 -9.42 -1.06 2.65
CA ASN A 48 -8.43 -0.07 2.25
C ASN A 48 -7.20 -0.69 1.54
N THR A 49 -7.15 -2.00 1.40
CA THR A 49 -5.96 -2.73 0.94
C THR A 49 -5.52 -2.28 -0.45
N CYS A 50 -6.43 -2.31 -1.44
CA CYS A 50 -6.10 -1.96 -2.83
C CYS A 50 -5.75 -0.48 -2.98
N ALA A 51 -6.40 0.41 -2.22
CA ALA A 51 -6.10 1.84 -2.24
C ALA A 51 -4.69 2.12 -1.69
N ILE A 52 -4.29 1.46 -0.61
CA ILE A 52 -2.95 1.62 -0.03
C ILE A 52 -1.88 1.04 -0.96
N VAL A 53 -2.14 -0.12 -1.57
CA VAL A 53 -1.24 -0.72 -2.58
C VAL A 53 -1.05 0.21 -3.78
N GLY A 54 -2.13 0.85 -4.27
CA GLY A 54 -2.04 1.86 -5.33
C GLY A 54 -1.23 3.10 -4.96
N GLY A 55 -1.04 3.38 -3.66
CA GLY A 55 -0.18 4.45 -3.15
C GLY A 55 1.31 4.09 -3.06
N ILE A 56 1.69 2.82 -3.22
CA ILE A 56 3.10 2.38 -3.13
C ILE A 56 4.02 3.13 -4.10
N PRO A 57 3.67 3.33 -5.40
CA PRO A 57 4.52 4.06 -6.33
C PRO A 57 4.82 5.50 -5.87
N THR A 58 3.84 6.15 -5.25
CA THR A 58 4.02 7.48 -4.64
C THR A 58 5.10 7.42 -3.56
N ILE A 59 4.94 6.52 -2.59
CA ILE A 59 5.89 6.39 -1.47
C ILE A 59 7.29 6.05 -1.98
N LEU A 60 7.41 5.18 -2.99
CA LEU A 60 8.67 4.84 -3.63
C LEU A 60 9.35 6.05 -4.28
N ILE A 61 8.63 6.83 -5.08
CA ILE A 61 9.19 8.01 -5.75
C ILE A 61 9.63 9.06 -4.73
N PHE A 62 8.81 9.33 -3.70
CA PHE A 62 9.18 10.25 -2.63
C PHE A 62 10.39 9.76 -1.83
N SER A 63 10.51 8.46 -1.57
CA SER A 63 11.69 7.88 -0.92
C SER A 63 12.95 8.06 -1.77
N MET A 64 12.86 7.89 -3.10
CA MET A 64 13.98 8.12 -3.99
C MET A 64 14.39 9.60 -3.99
N PHE A 65 13.43 10.52 -4.04
CA PHE A 65 13.73 11.95 -3.97
C PHE A 65 14.35 12.38 -2.65
N SER A 66 13.90 11.83 -1.51
CA SER A 66 14.50 12.15 -0.22
C SER A 66 15.94 11.63 -0.12
N VAL A 67 16.23 10.45 -0.66
CA VAL A 67 17.58 9.91 -0.77
C VAL A 67 18.45 10.78 -1.68
N PHE A 68 17.96 11.15 -2.87
CA PHE A 68 18.72 12.02 -3.79
C PHE A 68 19.00 13.40 -3.18
N ALA A 69 18.02 13.98 -2.46
CA ALA A 69 18.20 15.26 -1.77
C ALA A 69 19.24 15.17 -0.64
N LEU A 70 19.32 14.04 0.07
CA LEU A 70 20.29 13.80 1.13
C LEU A 70 21.74 13.83 0.60
N PHE A 71 21.98 13.23 -0.57
CA PHE A 71 23.31 13.14 -1.18
C PHE A 71 23.67 14.31 -2.10
N SER A 72 22.76 15.25 -2.35
CA SER A 72 23.04 16.36 -3.23
C SER A 72 23.97 17.41 -2.57
N LYS A 73 24.78 18.09 -3.40
CA LYS A 73 25.70 19.15 -2.95
C LYS A 73 24.99 20.32 -2.28
N GLU A 74 23.73 20.58 -2.65
CA GLU A 74 22.95 21.72 -2.18
C GLU A 74 21.90 21.33 -1.12
N GLY A 75 21.74 20.03 -0.82
CA GLY A 75 20.65 19.53 0.03
C GLY A 75 19.27 19.70 -0.61
N ARG A 76 19.22 19.90 -1.93
CA ARG A 76 18.02 20.07 -2.75
C ARG A 76 18.13 19.24 -4.02
N LEU A 77 16.99 18.81 -4.54
CA LEU A 77 16.92 18.16 -5.83
C LEU A 77 17.07 19.21 -6.93
N LYS A 78 17.92 18.95 -7.93
CA LYS A 78 17.92 19.76 -9.15
C LYS A 78 16.61 19.53 -9.89
N LYS A 79 16.13 20.56 -10.61
CA LYS A 79 14.92 20.46 -11.43
C LYS A 79 15.11 19.30 -12.43
N LEU A 80 14.20 18.33 -12.37
CA LEU A 80 14.16 17.23 -13.32
C LEU A 80 13.72 17.76 -14.69
N PRO A 81 14.15 17.11 -15.79
CA PRO A 81 13.61 17.42 -17.10
C PRO A 81 12.10 17.15 -17.11
N THR A 82 11.34 18.02 -17.76
CA THR A 82 9.87 18.02 -17.77
C THR A 82 9.28 16.69 -18.24
N THR A 83 9.96 15.99 -19.16
CA THR A 83 9.56 14.65 -19.61
C THR A 83 9.56 13.63 -18.47
N ILE A 84 10.61 13.61 -17.64
CA ILE A 84 10.72 12.64 -16.54
C ILE A 84 9.70 12.97 -15.44
N GLU A 85 9.52 14.25 -15.14
CA GLU A 85 8.50 14.73 -14.19
C GLU A 85 7.09 14.30 -14.62
N LEU A 86 6.76 14.43 -15.91
CA LEU A 86 5.48 13.99 -16.45
C LEU A 86 5.28 12.47 -16.28
N TRP A 87 6.27 11.65 -16.66
CA TRP A 87 6.17 10.20 -16.51
C TRP A 87 5.99 9.76 -15.06
N MET A 88 6.75 10.32 -14.12
CA MET A 88 6.61 10.00 -12.70
C MET A 88 5.22 10.40 -12.18
N THR A 89 4.73 11.56 -12.58
CA THR A 89 3.39 12.02 -12.19
C THR A 89 2.31 11.10 -12.76
N MET A 90 2.43 10.68 -14.01
CA MET A 90 1.49 9.74 -14.63
C MET A 90 1.48 8.39 -13.93
N ILE A 91 2.66 7.84 -13.58
CA ILE A 91 2.76 6.58 -12.84
C ILE A 91 2.05 6.68 -11.49
N VAL A 92 2.27 7.77 -10.76
CA VAL A 92 1.61 8.02 -9.46
C VAL A 92 0.10 8.10 -9.62
N VAL A 93 -0.38 8.96 -10.52
CA VAL A 93 -1.82 9.23 -10.71
C VAL A 93 -2.54 7.97 -11.18
N ILE A 94 -2.00 7.28 -12.18
CA ILE A 94 -2.61 6.07 -12.72
C ILE A 94 -2.66 4.97 -11.66
N SER A 95 -1.56 4.72 -10.94
CA SER A 95 -1.52 3.67 -9.92
C SER A 95 -2.50 3.94 -8.78
N PHE A 96 -2.61 5.21 -8.37
CA PHE A 96 -3.54 5.61 -7.32
C PHE A 96 -5.00 5.45 -7.77
N LEU A 97 -5.33 5.87 -9.00
CA LEU A 97 -6.67 5.68 -9.56
C LEU A 97 -7.03 4.20 -9.69
N ILE A 98 -6.12 3.37 -10.19
CA ILE A 98 -6.33 1.91 -10.27
C ILE A 98 -6.57 1.33 -8.88
N GLY A 99 -5.79 1.73 -7.87
CA GLY A 99 -5.96 1.29 -6.49
C GLY A 99 -7.35 1.63 -5.94
N ILE A 100 -7.83 2.86 -6.14
CA ILE A 100 -9.18 3.29 -5.72
C ILE A 100 -10.26 2.51 -6.47
N ILE A 101 -10.16 2.41 -7.79
CA ILE A 101 -11.14 1.71 -8.62
C ILE A 101 -11.23 0.24 -8.20
N ALA A 102 -10.09 -0.44 -8.08
CA ALA A 102 -10.03 -1.82 -7.60
C ALA A 102 -10.69 -1.95 -6.22
N ASN A 103 -10.38 -1.04 -5.29
CA ASN A 103 -10.93 -1.06 -3.95
C ASN A 103 -12.48 -0.97 -3.92
N CYS A 104 -13.07 -0.24 -4.88
CA CYS A 104 -14.51 -0.18 -5.08
C CYS A 104 -15.09 -1.41 -5.78
N LEU A 105 -14.33 -2.05 -6.67
CA LEU A 105 -14.79 -3.20 -7.46
C LEU A 105 -14.72 -4.55 -6.71
N ILE A 106 -13.73 -4.74 -5.82
CA ILE A 106 -13.54 -6.00 -5.09
C ILE A 106 -14.79 -6.46 -4.32
N PRO A 107 -15.53 -5.60 -3.60
CA PRO A 107 -16.78 -6.02 -2.95
C PRO A 107 -17.83 -6.60 -3.92
N PHE A 108 -17.95 -6.03 -5.12
CA PHE A 108 -18.85 -6.54 -6.16
C PHE A 108 -18.35 -7.88 -6.72
N LEU A 109 -17.04 -8.03 -6.84
CA LEU A 109 -16.43 -9.29 -7.26
C LEU A 109 -16.73 -10.41 -6.26
N PHE A 110 -16.61 -10.15 -4.96
CA PHE A 110 -16.96 -11.11 -3.92
C PHE A 110 -18.44 -11.53 -3.98
N LEU A 111 -19.34 -10.57 -4.20
CA LEU A 111 -20.77 -10.87 -4.40
C LEU A 111 -21.01 -11.77 -5.62
N GLY A 112 -20.35 -11.50 -6.74
CA GLY A 112 -20.49 -12.30 -7.96
C GLY A 112 -19.91 -13.71 -7.85
N LEU A 113 -18.89 -13.89 -7.02
CA LEU A 113 -18.20 -15.18 -6.79
C LEU A 113 -18.75 -15.95 -5.58
N SER A 114 -19.87 -15.52 -5.00
CA SER A 114 -20.51 -16.14 -3.82
C SER A 114 -19.63 -16.21 -2.56
N TYR A 115 -18.66 -15.31 -2.43
CA TYR A 115 -17.90 -15.17 -1.18
C TYR A 115 -18.75 -14.46 -0.13
N THR A 116 -18.80 -15.02 1.07
CA THR A 116 -19.53 -14.47 2.21
C THR A 116 -18.58 -13.98 3.28
N SER A 117 -18.86 -12.83 3.88
CA SER A 117 -18.08 -12.31 5.00
C SER A 117 -18.37 -13.09 6.28
N CYS A 118 -17.34 -13.42 7.06
CA CYS A 118 -17.56 -14.08 8.35
C CYS A 118 -18.30 -13.14 9.33
N PRO A 119 -19.39 -13.60 9.99
CA PRO A 119 -20.24 -12.75 10.84
C PRO A 119 -19.61 -12.39 12.20
N GLN A 120 -18.47 -12.99 12.56
CA GLN A 120 -17.81 -12.74 13.82
C GLN A 120 -17.09 -11.38 13.79
N LYS A 121 -17.26 -10.55 14.84
CA LYS A 121 -16.72 -9.18 14.90
C LYS A 121 -15.21 -9.06 14.61
N LYS A 122 -14.40 -10.09 14.95
CA LYS A 122 -12.95 -10.10 14.72
C LYS A 122 -12.54 -10.63 13.34
N LEU A 123 -13.47 -11.19 12.56
CA LEU A 123 -13.19 -11.88 11.30
C LEU A 123 -13.95 -11.27 10.11
N HIS A 124 -14.57 -10.10 10.27
CA HIS A 124 -15.35 -9.46 9.21
C HIS A 124 -14.51 -9.12 7.96
N ASP A 125 -13.19 -8.98 8.12
CA ASP A 125 -12.25 -8.78 7.00
C ASP A 125 -11.89 -10.11 6.29
N PHE A 126 -12.51 -11.23 6.65
CA PHE A 126 -12.35 -12.52 5.96
C PHE A 126 -13.62 -12.88 5.19
N TYR A 127 -13.40 -13.26 3.94
CA TYR A 127 -14.40 -13.68 2.97
C TYR A 127 -14.18 -15.15 2.63
N VAL A 128 -15.22 -15.97 2.70
CA VAL A 128 -15.13 -17.43 2.53
C VAL A 128 -16.17 -17.95 1.54
N THR A 129 -15.85 -19.04 0.86
CA THR A 129 -16.80 -19.76 0.00
C THR A 129 -17.80 -20.57 0.83
N ASP A 130 -17.36 -21.12 1.97
CA ASP A 130 -18.18 -21.84 2.95
C ASP A 130 -18.06 -21.20 4.33
N ILE A 131 -19.19 -20.91 4.97
CA ILE A 131 -19.27 -20.29 6.29
C ILE A 131 -18.62 -21.15 7.38
N GLU A 132 -18.53 -22.47 7.19
CA GLU A 132 -17.86 -23.37 8.14
C GLU A 132 -16.36 -23.11 8.24
N LEU A 133 -15.73 -22.63 7.15
CA LEU A 133 -14.31 -22.26 7.13
C LEU A 133 -14.01 -21.13 8.13
N CYS A 134 -14.97 -20.26 8.44
CA CYS A 134 -14.79 -19.20 9.44
C CYS A 134 -14.38 -19.73 10.82
N LYS A 135 -14.73 -20.97 11.18
CA LYS A 135 -14.36 -21.59 12.46
C LYS A 135 -12.88 -22.00 12.53
N THR A 136 -12.23 -22.14 11.38
CA THR A 136 -10.84 -22.59 11.26
C THR A 136 -9.83 -21.45 11.18
N ILE A 137 -10.31 -20.21 10.99
CA ILE A 137 -9.45 -19.04 10.83
C ILE A 137 -8.91 -18.58 12.19
N VAL A 138 -7.58 -18.48 12.28
CA VAL A 138 -6.88 -17.84 13.39
C VAL A 138 -6.26 -16.54 12.88
N ASP A 139 -6.84 -15.40 13.26
CA ASP A 139 -6.30 -14.10 12.86
C ASP A 139 -5.01 -13.78 13.63
N LYS A 140 -3.89 -13.78 12.93
CA LYS A 140 -2.56 -13.44 13.46
C LYS A 140 -2.11 -12.03 13.07
N ARG A 141 -2.94 -11.26 12.34
CA ARG A 141 -2.57 -9.94 11.81
C ARG A 141 -2.39 -8.87 12.89
N GLY A 142 -2.92 -9.09 14.10
CA GLY A 142 -2.77 -8.17 15.24
C GLY A 142 -1.40 -8.17 15.93
N LEU A 143 -0.44 -8.98 15.47
CA LEU A 143 0.92 -9.05 16.01
C LEU A 143 1.94 -8.17 15.28
N TRP A 144 1.53 -7.43 14.25
CA TRP A 144 2.38 -6.53 13.46
C TRP A 144 1.70 -5.20 13.17
#